data_AF-A0A923TCY1-F1
#
_entry.id   AF-A0A923TCY1-F1
#
_cell.length_a   1.000
_cell.length_b   1.000
_cell.length_c   1.000
_cell.angle_alpha   90.00
_cell.angle_beta   90.00
_cell.angle_gamma   90.00
#
_symmetry.space_group_name_H-M   'P 1'
#
loop_
_entity.id
_entity.type
_entity.pdbx_description
1 polymer ?
#
loop_
_entity_poly.entity_id
_entity_poly.type
_entity_poly.pdbx_seq_one_letter_code
_entity_poly.pdbx_strand_id
1 'polypeptide(L)'
;MKKYCFLFALLLVFTLGNLAAQRQPGAPPTRLEQAQNRIHLARQAFITEKLGLTPTEVKAFFPLFWAYESRIRELKREEGWRKLREPGGSTLTEAEALQHLRDERLRRQQLTKLMEEAEDKFLTVLPATKVVRLEEVEKAFRQQLWERTREWRRNNGH
;
A
#
# COMPACT_ATOMS: atom_id res chain seq x y z
N MET A 1 -15.75 -51.77 -15.58
CA MET A 1 -14.62 -51.00 -16.18
C MET A 1 -15.02 -49.60 -16.64
N LYS A 2 -16.11 -49.41 -17.40
CA LYS A 2 -16.55 -48.08 -17.90
C LYS A 2 -16.85 -47.03 -16.82
N LYS A 3 -17.35 -47.43 -15.63
CA LYS A 3 -17.66 -46.52 -14.51
C LYS A 3 -16.41 -45.92 -13.83
N TYR A 4 -15.30 -46.66 -13.82
CA TYR A 4 -14.03 -46.20 -13.26
C TYR A 4 -13.26 -45.29 -14.22
N CYS A 5 -13.42 -45.48 -15.54
CA CYS A 5 -12.92 -44.52 -16.53
C CYS A 5 -13.56 -43.13 -16.34
N PHE A 6 -14.85 -43.06 -15.99
CA PHE A 6 -15.56 -41.80 -15.78
C PHE A 6 -15.08 -41.09 -14.49
N LEU A 7 -14.88 -41.83 -13.40
CA LEU A 7 -14.30 -41.31 -12.15
C LEU A 7 -12.85 -40.85 -12.33
N PHE A 8 -12.06 -41.57 -13.14
CA PHE A 8 -10.67 -41.20 -13.44
C PHE A 8 -10.58 -39.96 -14.34
N ALA A 9 -11.50 -39.82 -15.31
CA ALA A 9 -11.60 -38.62 -16.15
C ALA A 9 -12.00 -37.37 -15.35
N LEU A 10 -12.86 -37.51 -14.34
CA LEU A 10 -13.32 -36.41 -13.50
C LEU A 10 -12.22 -35.90 -12.53
N LEU A 11 -11.32 -36.78 -12.11
CA LEU A 11 -10.17 -36.47 -11.25
C LEU A 11 -9.05 -35.75 -12.02
N LEU A 12 -8.87 -36.06 -13.31
CA LEU A 12 -7.93 -35.37 -14.21
C LEU A 12 -8.35 -33.92 -14.55
N VAL A 13 -9.64 -33.62 -14.56
CA VAL A 13 -10.13 -32.25 -14.80
C VAL A 13 -9.94 -31.36 -13.56
N PHE A 14 -9.99 -31.94 -12.35
CA PHE A 14 -9.82 -31.20 -11.10
C PHE A 14 -8.37 -30.72 -10.87
N THR A 15 -7.37 -31.45 -11.37
CA THR A 15 -5.95 -31.05 -11.26
C THR A 15 -5.55 -29.97 -12.28
N LEU A 16 -6.17 -29.94 -13.46
CA LEU A 16 -5.92 -28.92 -14.49
C LEU A 16 -6.56 -27.56 -14.16
N GLY A 17 -7.68 -27.53 -13.42
CA GLY A 17 -8.36 -26.29 -13.03
C GLY A 17 -7.60 -25.39 -12.05
N ASN A 18 -6.54 -25.90 -11.41
CA ASN A 18 -5.73 -25.14 -10.44
C ASN A 18 -4.51 -24.44 -11.06
N LEU A 19 -4.16 -24.70 -12.32
CA LEU A 19 -2.98 -24.09 -12.97
C LEU A 19 -3.13 -22.58 -13.25
N ALA A 20 -4.36 -22.06 -13.28
CA ALA A 20 -4.60 -20.64 -13.52
C ALA A 20 -4.38 -19.76 -12.27
N ALA A 21 -4.24 -20.36 -11.07
CA ALA A 21 -4.19 -19.63 -9.80
C ALA A 21 -2.83 -19.67 -9.08
N GLN A 22 -1.91 -20.55 -9.48
CA GLN A 22 -0.56 -20.61 -8.92
C GLN A 22 0.45 -19.96 -9.87
N ARG A 23 0.83 -18.72 -9.55
CA ARG A 23 1.94 -18.02 -10.22
C ARG A 23 3.22 -18.87 -10.09
N GLN A 24 3.82 -19.23 -11.22
CA GLN A 24 5.09 -19.98 -11.21
C GLN A 24 6.17 -19.18 -10.46
N PRO A 25 6.87 -19.77 -9.47
CA PRO A 25 8.05 -19.16 -8.88
C PRO A 25 9.07 -18.85 -9.98
N GLY A 26 9.45 -17.58 -10.14
CA GLY A 26 10.40 -17.12 -11.17
C GLY A 26 9.79 -16.50 -12.43
N ALA A 27 8.47 -16.36 -12.53
CA ALA A 27 7.85 -15.58 -13.60
C ALA A 27 8.37 -14.11 -13.57
N PRO A 28 8.64 -13.48 -14.72
CA PRO A 28 9.11 -12.10 -14.76
C PRO A 28 8.07 -11.15 -14.13
N PRO A 29 8.51 -10.06 -13.47
CA PRO A 29 7.60 -9.13 -12.82
C PRO A 29 6.67 -8.50 -13.86
N THR A 30 5.39 -8.40 -13.50
CA THR A 30 4.39 -7.70 -14.32
C THR A 30 4.74 -6.23 -14.48
N ARG A 31 4.19 -5.59 -15.51
CA ARG A 31 4.34 -4.13 -15.70
C ARG A 31 3.92 -3.33 -14.46
N LEU A 32 2.87 -3.78 -13.76
CA LEU A 32 2.40 -3.14 -12.52
C LEU A 32 3.45 -3.24 -11.41
N GLU A 33 4.00 -4.43 -11.17
CA GLU A 33 5.06 -4.62 -10.17
C GLU A 33 6.32 -3.84 -10.50
N GLN A 34 6.70 -3.80 -11.78
CA GLN A 34 7.82 -2.98 -12.25
C GLN A 34 7.58 -1.49 -11.96
N ALA A 35 6.38 -0.98 -12.23
CA ALA A 35 6.02 0.40 -11.95
C ALA A 35 6.03 0.70 -10.44
N GLN A 36 5.48 -0.19 -9.62
CA GLN A 36 5.50 -0.07 -8.15
C GLN A 36 6.93 -0.07 -7.61
N ASN A 37 7.80 -0.94 -8.11
CA ASN A 37 9.19 -1.01 -7.69
C ASN A 37 9.96 0.26 -8.10
N ARG A 38 9.71 0.80 -9.30
CA ARG A 38 10.28 2.09 -9.72
C ARG A 38 9.87 3.24 -8.79
N ILE A 39 8.60 3.31 -8.40
CA ILE A 39 8.11 4.32 -7.44
C ILE A 39 8.75 4.13 -6.07
N HIS A 40 8.87 2.89 -5.60
CA HIS A 40 9.51 2.55 -4.33
C HIS A 40 10.97 3.00 -4.29
N LEU A 41 11.76 2.65 -5.31
CA LEU A 41 13.16 3.07 -5.43
C LEU A 41 13.30 4.59 -5.53
N ALA A 42 12.44 5.24 -6.33
CA ALA A 42 12.43 6.69 -6.45
C ALA A 42 12.11 7.37 -5.10
N ARG A 43 11.17 6.82 -4.32
CA ARG A 43 10.83 7.32 -2.99
C ARG A 43 12.02 7.19 -2.03
N GLN A 44 12.66 6.02 -2.01
CA GLN A 44 13.84 5.78 -1.17
C GLN A 44 14.97 6.76 -1.49
N ALA A 45 15.29 6.93 -2.78
CA ALA A 45 16.31 7.86 -3.24
C ALA A 45 15.97 9.32 -2.87
N PHE A 46 14.72 9.74 -3.11
CA PHE A 46 14.27 11.09 -2.81
C PHE A 46 14.36 11.42 -1.31
N ILE A 47 13.89 10.52 -0.45
CA ILE A 47 13.95 10.70 1.02
C ILE A 47 15.42 10.74 1.48
N THR A 48 16.25 9.84 0.97
CA THR A 48 17.69 9.78 1.28
C THR A 48 18.39 11.11 0.95
N GLU A 49 18.14 11.65 -0.24
CA GLU A 49 18.73 12.92 -0.69
C GLU A 49 18.22 14.11 0.15
N LYS A 50 16.89 14.27 0.29
CA LYS A 50 16.31 15.47 0.92
C LYS A 50 16.52 15.55 2.42
N LEU A 51 16.66 14.41 3.09
CA LEU A 51 17.00 14.35 4.52
C LEU A 51 18.51 14.26 4.77
N GLY A 52 19.34 14.11 3.73
CA GLY A 52 20.78 13.93 3.87
C GLY A 52 21.10 12.69 4.71
N LEU A 53 20.49 11.55 4.40
CA LEU A 53 20.73 10.31 5.14
C LEU A 53 22.09 9.72 4.75
N THR A 54 22.88 9.39 5.76
CA THR A 54 24.13 8.63 5.60
C THR A 54 23.84 7.17 5.24
N PRO A 55 24.79 6.43 4.67
CA PRO A 55 24.59 5.01 4.37
C PRO A 55 24.19 4.16 5.59
N THR A 56 24.68 4.52 6.78
CA THR A 56 24.34 3.86 8.04
C THR A 56 22.89 4.16 8.43
N GLU A 57 22.47 5.43 8.39
CA GLU A 57 21.10 5.83 8.66
C GLU A 57 20.12 5.19 7.66
N VAL A 58 20.45 5.16 6.37
CA VAL A 58 19.62 4.50 5.33
C VAL A 58 19.35 3.04 5.68
N LYS A 59 20.39 2.28 6.06
CA LYS A 59 20.25 0.86 6.40
C LYS A 59 19.36 0.64 7.64
N ALA A 60 19.42 1.54 8.61
CA ALA A 60 18.66 1.43 9.86
C ALA A 60 17.21 1.96 9.73
N PHE A 61 17.02 3.07 9.01
CA PHE A 61 15.75 3.79 8.92
C PHE A 61 14.73 3.10 8.03
N PHE A 62 15.11 2.71 6.80
CA PHE A 62 14.14 2.23 5.81
C PHE A 62 13.37 0.97 6.23
N PRO A 63 13.96 -0.02 6.93
CA PRO A 63 13.18 -1.16 7.46
C PRO A 63 12.03 -0.74 8.37
N LEU A 64 12.27 0.24 9.26
CA LEU A 64 11.25 0.78 10.17
C LEU A 64 10.18 1.56 9.39
N PHE A 65 10.64 2.39 8.45
CA PHE A 65 9.79 3.22 7.62
C PHE A 65 8.82 2.39 6.77
N TRP A 66 9.32 1.34 6.11
CA TRP A 66 8.48 0.48 5.26
C TRP A 66 7.50 -0.37 6.07
N ALA A 67 7.87 -0.79 7.28
CA ALA A 67 6.98 -1.49 8.19
C ALA A 67 5.82 -0.58 8.63
N TYR A 68 6.14 0.65 9.06
CA TYR A 68 5.15 1.68 9.38
C TYR A 68 4.19 1.94 8.19
N GLU A 69 4.75 2.19 7.01
CA GLU A 69 3.98 2.42 5.79
C GLU A 69 3.08 1.24 5.41
N SER A 70 3.53 -0.01 5.63
CA SER A 70 2.71 -1.19 5.43
C SER A 70 1.52 -1.21 6.37
N ARG A 71 1.74 -0.89 7.64
CA ARG A 71 0.69 -0.88 8.65
C ARG A 71 -0.34 0.21 8.40
N ILE A 72 0.10 1.39 7.95
CA ILE A 72 -0.79 2.46 7.47
C ILE A 72 -1.66 1.98 6.31
N ARG A 73 -1.07 1.27 5.34
CA ARG A 73 -1.82 0.73 4.18
C ARG A 73 -2.82 -0.35 4.57
N GLU A 74 -2.50 -1.19 5.55
CA GLU A 74 -3.42 -2.19 6.10
C GLU A 74 -4.62 -1.50 6.75
N LEU A 75 -4.37 -0.53 7.63
CA LEU A 75 -5.42 0.22 8.33
C LEU A 75 -6.34 0.99 7.36
N LYS A 76 -5.79 1.50 6.25
CA LYS A 76 -6.57 2.15 5.18
C LYS A 76 -7.29 1.17 4.26
N ARG A 77 -6.80 -0.07 4.10
CA ARG A 77 -7.50 -1.09 3.28
C ARG A 77 -8.74 -1.65 3.98
N GLU A 78 -8.76 -1.63 5.30
CA GLU A 78 -9.94 -1.97 6.11
C GLU A 78 -11.09 -0.96 5.93
N GLU A 79 -10.93 0.09 5.11
CA GLU A 79 -11.99 1.00 4.66
C GLU A 79 -13.04 0.27 3.78
N GLY A 80 -13.87 -0.57 4.41
CA GLY A 80 -14.96 -1.32 3.78
C GLY A 80 -16.18 -0.49 3.36
N TRP A 81 -16.16 0.83 3.54
CA TRP A 81 -17.32 1.69 3.27
C TRP A 81 -17.30 2.24 1.83
N ARG A 82 -17.22 1.33 0.85
CA ARG A 82 -17.37 1.66 -0.59
C ARG A 82 -18.74 2.27 -0.90
N LYS A 83 -19.76 1.93 -0.10
CA LYS A 83 -21.16 2.41 -0.22
C LYS A 83 -21.30 3.94 -0.19
N LEU A 84 -20.41 4.64 0.53
CA LEU A 84 -20.41 6.11 0.62
C LEU A 84 -19.76 6.81 -0.58
N ARG A 85 -19.01 6.08 -1.41
CA ARG A 85 -18.29 6.59 -2.58
C ARG A 85 -19.06 6.40 -3.88
N GLU A 86 -20.19 5.69 -3.87
CA GLU A 86 -21.01 5.47 -5.07
C GLU A 86 -21.82 6.74 -5.40
N PRO A 87 -21.68 7.28 -6.63
CA PRO A 87 -22.55 8.36 -7.10
C PRO A 87 -23.99 7.83 -7.20
N GLY A 88 -24.92 8.41 -6.45
CA GLY A 88 -26.32 7.96 -6.42
C GLY A 88 -26.93 7.80 -5.03
N GLY A 89 -26.12 7.96 -3.96
CA GLY A 89 -26.61 8.11 -2.60
C GLY A 89 -27.25 6.83 -2.05
N SER A 90 -26.43 5.93 -1.50
CA SER A 90 -26.98 5.00 -0.52
C SER A 90 -27.37 5.82 0.71
N THR A 91 -28.67 5.93 0.99
CA THR A 91 -29.16 6.57 2.22
C THR A 91 -28.79 5.67 3.39
N LEU A 92 -27.85 6.13 4.22
CA LEU A 92 -27.53 5.47 5.47
C LEU A 92 -28.69 5.65 6.46
N THR A 93 -29.01 4.60 7.21
CA THR A 93 -29.81 4.75 8.42
C THR A 93 -29.00 5.49 9.50
N GLU A 94 -29.67 6.12 10.46
CA GLU A 94 -29.02 6.79 11.59
C GLU A 94 -28.08 5.84 12.36
N ALA A 95 -28.47 4.58 12.52
CA ALA A 95 -27.65 3.56 13.17
C ALA A 95 -26.36 3.25 12.38
N GLU A 96 -26.44 3.14 11.05
CA GLU A 96 -25.27 2.93 10.18
C GLU A 96 -24.35 4.15 10.17
N ALA A 97 -24.91 5.37 10.14
CA ALA A 97 -24.14 6.60 10.22
C ALA A 97 -23.41 6.72 11.56
N LEU A 98 -24.08 6.40 12.68
CA LEU A 98 -23.46 6.41 13.99
C LEU A 98 -22.34 5.36 14.11
N GLN A 99 -22.55 4.15 13.58
CA GLN A 99 -21.50 3.13 13.56
C GLN A 99 -20.31 3.58 12.72
N HIS A 100 -20.56 4.17 11.55
CA HIS A 100 -19.51 4.71 10.69
C HIS A 100 -18.66 5.76 11.42
N LEU A 101 -19.28 6.71 12.12
CA LEU A 101 -18.56 7.72 12.90
C LEU A 101 -17.73 7.11 14.04
N ARG A 102 -18.20 6.01 14.65
CA ARG A 102 -17.45 5.27 15.67
C ARG A 102 -16.22 4.58 15.07
N ASP A 103 -16.40 3.86 13.97
CA ASP A 103 -15.30 3.19 13.26
C ASP A 103 -14.26 4.20 12.79
N GLU A 104 -14.71 5.35 12.27
CA GLU A 104 -13.82 6.42 11.84
C GLU A 104 -13.03 7.01 13.00
N ARG A 105 -13.66 7.22 14.15
CA ARG A 105 -12.98 7.67 15.37
C ARG A 105 -11.93 6.66 15.83
N LEU A 106 -12.27 5.37 15.89
CA LEU A 106 -11.35 4.32 16.31
C LEU A 106 -10.13 4.26 15.37
N ARG A 107 -10.37 4.32 14.07
CA ARG A 107 -9.29 4.32 13.07
C ARG A 107 -8.36 5.52 13.21
N ARG A 108 -8.92 6.73 13.43
CA ARG A 108 -8.10 7.93 13.69
C ARG A 108 -7.21 7.73 14.92
N GLN A 109 -7.74 7.15 15.99
CA GLN A 109 -6.95 6.84 17.20
C GLN A 109 -5.84 5.82 16.91
N GLN A 110 -6.14 4.76 16.15
CA GLN A 110 -5.13 3.77 15.74
C GLN A 110 -4.05 4.38 14.86
N LEU A 111 -4.42 5.29 13.97
CA LEU A 111 -3.48 6.02 13.12
C LEU A 111 -2.55 6.90 13.96
N THR A 112 -3.10 7.69 14.88
CA THR A 112 -2.30 8.54 15.79
C THR A 112 -1.32 7.70 16.61
N LYS A 113 -1.78 6.61 17.22
CA LYS A 113 -0.91 5.71 17.99
C LYS A 113 0.21 5.13 17.13
N LEU A 114 -0.11 4.72 15.90
CA LEU A 114 0.89 4.17 14.98
C LEU A 114 1.93 5.22 14.55
N MET A 115 1.52 6.48 14.42
CA MET A 115 2.44 7.60 14.15
C MET A 115 3.40 7.81 15.33
N GLU A 116 2.88 7.90 16.55
CA GLU A 116 3.69 8.04 17.78
C GLU A 116 4.72 6.90 17.91
N GLU A 117 4.28 5.65 17.76
CA GLU A 117 5.17 4.47 17.82
C GLU A 117 6.26 4.48 16.73
N ALA A 118 5.96 5.04 15.56
CA ALA A 118 6.92 5.14 14.47
C ALA A 118 7.92 6.27 14.72
N GLU A 119 7.48 7.41 15.23
CA GLU A 119 8.33 8.53 15.64
C GLU A 119 9.35 8.08 16.70
N ASP A 120 8.90 7.37 17.74
CA ASP A 120 9.77 6.81 18.77
C ASP A 120 10.85 5.90 18.16
N LYS A 121 10.46 5.02 17.23
CA LYS A 121 11.40 4.13 16.52
C LYS A 121 12.36 4.91 15.63
N PHE A 122 11.90 5.92 14.90
CA PHE A 122 12.75 6.72 14.03
C PHE A 122 13.77 7.52 14.83
N LEU A 123 13.39 8.05 15.99
CA LEU A 123 14.28 8.77 16.89
C LEU A 123 15.43 7.91 17.43
N THR A 124 15.30 6.57 17.43
CA THR A 124 16.41 5.66 17.79
C THR A 124 17.50 5.58 16.72
N VAL A 125 17.20 5.93 15.47
CA VAL A 125 18.10 5.75 14.31
C VAL A 125 18.37 7.05 13.54
N LEU A 126 17.61 8.11 13.77
CA LEU A 126 17.72 9.41 13.13
C LEU A 126 17.66 10.56 14.16
N PRO A 127 18.39 11.66 13.92
CA PRO A 127 18.20 12.90 14.68
C PRO A 127 16.78 13.44 14.56
N ALA A 128 16.26 14.03 15.64
CA ALA A 128 14.92 14.61 15.68
C ALA A 128 14.65 15.65 14.56
N THR A 129 15.68 16.41 14.18
CA THR A 129 15.58 17.39 13.08
C THR A 129 15.25 16.74 11.73
N LYS A 130 15.70 15.50 11.48
CA LYS A 130 15.36 14.75 10.27
C LYS A 130 13.97 14.12 10.36
N VAL A 131 13.59 13.65 11.55
CA VAL A 131 12.26 13.06 11.79
C VAL A 131 11.16 14.11 11.57
N VAL A 132 11.31 15.32 12.11
CA VAL A 132 10.34 16.41 11.89
C VAL A 132 10.20 16.77 10.40
N ARG A 133 11.32 16.77 9.65
CA ARG A 133 11.32 17.09 8.22
C ARG A 133 10.80 15.96 7.33
N LEU A 134 10.68 14.73 7.85
CA LEU A 134 10.27 13.56 7.06
C LEU A 134 8.90 13.75 6.43
N GLU A 135 7.93 14.29 7.18
CA GLU A 135 6.57 14.49 6.69
C GLU A 135 6.52 15.48 5.49
N GLU A 136 7.29 16.55 5.57
CA GLU A 136 7.39 17.55 4.49
C GLU A 136 8.04 16.94 3.24
N VAL A 137 9.14 16.22 3.41
CA VAL A 137 9.82 15.51 2.30
C VAL A 137 8.89 14.51 1.63
N GLU A 138 8.10 13.79 2.42
CA GLU A 138 7.11 12.86 1.91
C GLU A 138 5.97 13.54 1.12
N LYS A 139 5.45 14.66 1.63
CA LYS A 139 4.45 15.47 0.93
C LYS A 139 5.00 15.96 -0.40
N ALA A 140 6.24 16.45 -0.43
CA ALA A 140 6.91 16.90 -1.64
C ALA A 140 7.08 15.76 -2.66
N PHE A 141 7.46 14.56 -2.22
CA PHE A 141 7.55 13.40 -3.12
C PHE A 141 6.19 13.05 -3.75
N ARG A 142 5.12 13.05 -2.95
CA ARG A 142 3.76 12.77 -3.46
C ARG A 142 3.29 13.82 -4.46
N GLN A 143 3.57 15.09 -4.20
CA GLN A 143 3.25 16.18 -5.12
C GLN A 143 3.98 16.00 -6.45
N GLN A 144 5.29 15.77 -6.41
CA GLN A 144 6.09 15.54 -7.61
C GLN A 144 5.61 14.31 -8.41
N LEU A 145 5.20 13.24 -7.72
CA LEU A 145 4.64 12.05 -8.36
C LEU A 145 3.30 12.35 -9.06
N TRP A 146 2.44 13.16 -8.42
CA TRP A 146 1.20 13.62 -9.04
C TRP A 146 1.49 14.42 -10.29
N GLU A 147 2.32 15.46 -10.19
CA GLU A 147 2.64 16.37 -11.30
C GLU A 147 3.13 15.60 -12.53
N ARG A 148 4.09 14.67 -12.33
CA ARG A 148 4.58 13.80 -13.41
C ARG A 148 3.48 12.93 -14.02
N THR A 149 2.57 12.40 -13.20
CA THR A 149 1.45 11.58 -13.68
C THR A 149 0.48 12.42 -14.51
N ARG A 150 0.22 13.66 -14.09
CA ARG A 150 -0.66 14.60 -14.81
C ARG A 150 -0.05 15.02 -16.15
N GLU A 151 1.24 15.34 -16.18
CA GLU A 151 1.96 15.68 -17.40
C GLU A 151 2.00 14.51 -18.40
N TRP A 152 2.27 13.29 -17.92
CA TRP A 152 2.25 12.11 -18.77
C TRP A 152 0.88 11.90 -19.42
N ARG A 153 -0.22 12.04 -18.66
CA ARG A 153 -1.59 11.95 -19.20
C ARG A 153 -1.88 13.03 -20.23
N ARG A 154 -1.40 14.27 -20.02
CA ARG A 154 -1.58 15.37 -20.97
C ARG A 154 -0.85 15.11 -22.30
N ASN A 155 0.37 14.58 -22.23
CA ASN A 155 1.21 14.40 -23.41
C ASN A 155 0.93 13.08 -24.18
N ASN A 156 0.30 12.08 -23.55
CA ASN A 156 0.00 10.76 -24.15
C ASN A 156 -1.51 10.50 -24.28
N GLY A 157 -2.35 11.51 -24.06
CA GLY A 157 -3.81 11.44 -24.13
C GLY A 157 -4.41 11.90 -25.46
N HIS A 158 -3.63 11.85 -26.55
CA HIS A 158 -4.09 12.08 -27.92
C HIS A 158 -4.31 10.75 -28.64
#